data_AF-A0A0R3PB06-F1
#
_entry.id   AF-A0A0R3PB06-F1
#
_cell.length_a   1.000
_cell.length_b   1.000
_cell.length_c   1.000
_cell.angle_alpha   90.00
_cell.angle_beta   90.00
_cell.angle_gamma   90.00
#
_symmetry.space_group_name_H-M   'P 1'
#
loop_
_entity.id
_entity.type
_entity.pdbx_description
1 polymer ?
#
loop_
_entity_poly.entity_id
_entity_poly.type
_entity_poly.pdbx_seq_one_letter_code
_entity_poly.pdbx_strand_id
1 'polypeptide(L)'
;MGHYLSSKEGEVAILDATNTTRDRRRLIVDYCRNPMFYPPFRVFFIESVCEDEHIVNTNITEVKINSPDYKDIMSHEEATADFLRRIENYKLQYEPLDEHLDSDLSFIKVISC
;
A
#
# COMPACT_ATOMS: atom_id res chain seq x y z
N MET A 1 0.31 -2.66 15.46
CA MET A 1 -0.52 -3.78 14.97
C MET A 1 -0.54 -4.95 15.93
N GLY A 2 0.56 -5.69 16.12
CA GLY A 2 0.56 -6.92 16.93
C GLY A 2 0.03 -6.74 18.37
N HIS A 3 0.48 -5.68 19.07
CA HIS A 3 -0.06 -5.33 20.39
C HIS A 3 -1.55 -5.02 20.33
N TYR A 4 -1.96 -4.07 19.49
CA TYR A 4 -3.35 -3.61 19.33
C TYR A 4 -4.36 -4.76 19.11
N LEU A 5 -4.00 -5.73 18.26
CA LEU A 5 -4.84 -6.90 17.98
C LEU A 5 -4.78 -7.94 19.12
N SER A 6 -3.60 -8.16 19.71
CA SER A 6 -3.42 -9.16 20.79
C SER A 6 -4.02 -8.71 22.12
N SER A 7 -3.96 -7.40 22.42
CA SER A 7 -4.56 -6.80 23.62
C SER A 7 -6.08 -6.63 23.50
N LYS A 8 -6.67 -6.97 22.34
CA LYS A 8 -8.09 -6.81 22.01
C LYS A 8 -8.59 -5.37 22.12
N GLU A 9 -7.70 -4.39 21.94
CA GLU A 9 -8.08 -2.99 21.79
C GLU A 9 -8.77 -2.72 20.45
N GLY A 10 -8.56 -3.58 19.47
CA GLY A 10 -9.36 -3.63 18.25
C GLY A 10 -9.28 -4.95 17.53
N GLU A 11 -10.18 -5.12 16.57
CA GLU A 11 -10.35 -6.37 15.82
C GLU A 11 -9.69 -6.33 14.44
N VAL A 12 -9.50 -5.13 13.88
CA VAL A 12 -8.97 -4.91 12.53
C VAL A 12 -7.90 -3.85 12.58
N ALA A 13 -6.76 -4.12 11.94
CA ALA A 13 -5.70 -3.15 11.72
C ALA A 13 -5.49 -2.94 10.22
N ILE A 14 -5.44 -1.69 9.78
CA ILE A 14 -5.17 -1.33 8.39
C ILE A 14 -3.70 -0.93 8.28
N LEU A 15 -2.95 -1.64 7.44
CA LEU A 15 -1.57 -1.32 7.12
C LEU A 15 -1.52 -0.57 5.79
N ASP A 16 -1.56 0.76 5.86
CA ASP A 16 -1.46 1.64 4.69
C ASP A 16 0.01 1.83 4.29
N ALA A 17 0.41 1.13 3.23
CA ALA A 17 1.72 1.22 2.60
C ALA A 17 1.64 0.67 1.16
N THR A 18 2.62 0.99 0.32
CA THR A 18 2.64 0.58 -1.09
C THR A 18 2.65 -0.94 -1.26
N ASN A 19 3.44 -1.68 -0.48
CA ASN A 19 3.48 -3.16 -0.46
C ASN A 19 3.52 -3.81 -1.87
N THR A 20 4.24 -3.15 -2.79
CA THR A 20 4.24 -3.44 -4.23
C THR A 20 5.00 -4.69 -4.62
N THR A 21 5.86 -5.25 -3.76
CA THR A 21 6.65 -6.47 -4.03
C THR A 21 6.08 -7.69 -3.31
N ARG A 22 6.24 -8.87 -3.90
CA ARG A 22 5.82 -10.15 -3.30
C ARG A 22 6.59 -10.46 -2.03
N ASP A 23 7.90 -10.19 -2.01
CA ASP A 23 8.74 -10.39 -0.84
C ASP A 23 8.24 -9.58 0.36
N ARG A 24 7.84 -8.33 0.13
CA ARG A 24 7.28 -7.48 1.19
C ARG A 24 5.96 -8.03 1.70
N ARG A 25 5.08 -8.50 0.81
CA ARG A 25 3.80 -9.11 1.19
C ARG A 25 3.99 -10.42 1.95
N ARG A 26 4.94 -11.27 1.55
CA ARG A 26 5.29 -12.52 2.25
C ARG A 26 5.76 -12.24 3.67
N LEU A 27 6.63 -11.25 3.87
CA LEU A 27 7.08 -10.83 5.21
C LEU A 27 5.91 -10.42 6.12
N ILE A 28 4.90 -9.73 5.58
CA ILE A 28 3.69 -9.35 6.33
C ILE A 28 2.88 -10.60 6.69
N VAL A 29 2.67 -11.51 5.74
CA VAL A 29 1.94 -12.76 5.97
C VAL A 29 2.64 -13.61 7.04
N ASP A 30 3.95 -13.76 6.96
CA ASP A 30 4.74 -14.54 7.91
C ASP A 30 4.70 -13.93 9.31
N TYR A 31 4.75 -12.60 9.41
CA TYR A 31 4.53 -11.91 10.68
C TYR A 31 3.15 -12.19 11.25
N CYS A 32 2.09 -12.07 10.44
CA CYS A 32 0.71 -12.27 10.90
C CYS A 32 0.38 -13.73 11.26
N ARG A 33 1.00 -14.69 10.57
CA ARG A 33 0.89 -16.13 10.82
C ARG A 33 1.87 -16.63 11.90
N ASN A 34 2.64 -15.73 12.52
CA ASN A 34 3.62 -16.12 13.53
C ASN A 34 2.93 -16.88 14.70
N PRO A 35 3.45 -18.05 15.12
CA PRO A 35 2.87 -18.84 16.21
C PRO A 35 2.79 -18.12 17.57
N MET A 36 3.50 -17.01 17.75
CA MET A 36 3.38 -16.16 18.95
C MET A 36 2.01 -15.48 19.06
N PHE A 37 1.26 -15.36 17.95
CA PHE A 37 -0.11 -14.85 17.95
C PHE A 37 -1.09 -16.03 18.00
N TYR A 38 -1.95 -16.06 19.03
CA TYR A 38 -2.96 -17.11 19.20
C TYR A 38 -4.36 -16.52 19.43
N PRO A 39 -5.31 -16.71 18.48
CA PRO A 39 -5.12 -17.32 17.16
C PRO A 39 -4.24 -16.45 16.24
N PRO A 40 -3.63 -17.02 15.18
CA PRO A 40 -2.87 -16.23 14.22
C PRO A 40 -3.77 -15.21 13.53
N PHE A 41 -3.19 -14.08 13.12
CA PHE A 41 -3.94 -13.03 12.45
C PHE A 41 -4.29 -13.44 11.02
N ARG A 42 -5.53 -13.17 10.62
CA ARG A 42 -5.96 -13.28 9.22
C ARG A 42 -5.50 -12.04 8.47
N VAL A 43 -5.05 -12.25 7.23
CA VAL A 43 -4.56 -11.18 6.36
C VAL A 43 -5.45 -11.13 5.12
N PHE A 44 -5.86 -9.93 4.74
CA PHE A 44 -6.62 -9.66 3.53
C PHE A 44 -5.99 -8.46 2.82
N PHE A 45 -5.58 -8.62 1.57
CA PHE A 45 -4.98 -7.55 0.79
C PHE A 45 -6.04 -6.79 -0.02
N ILE A 46 -5.89 -5.48 -0.09
CA ILE A 46 -6.67 -4.62 -0.97
C ILE A 46 -5.67 -3.92 -1.88
N GLU A 47 -5.71 -4.24 -3.17
CA GLU A 47 -4.89 -3.57 -4.17
C GLU A 47 -5.76 -2.61 -4.97
N SER A 48 -5.40 -1.33 -4.95
CA SER A 48 -5.99 -0.31 -5.81
C SER A 48 -5.10 -0.13 -7.04
N VAL A 49 -5.67 -0.36 -8.22
CA VAL A 49 -5.00 -0.21 -9.51
C VAL A 49 -5.65 0.94 -10.26
N CYS A 50 -4.86 1.99 -10.51
CA CYS A 50 -5.26 3.15 -11.30
C CYS A 50 -4.23 3.33 -12.43
N GLU A 51 -4.68 3.13 -13.67
CA GLU A 51 -3.88 3.33 -14.89
C GLU A 51 -4.23 4.65 -15.60
N ASP A 52 -5.20 5.40 -15.07
CA ASP A 52 -5.64 6.67 -15.65
C ASP A 52 -4.69 7.80 -15.22
N GLU A 53 -3.86 8.26 -16.17
CA GLU A 53 -2.92 9.35 -15.94
C GLU A 53 -3.61 10.66 -15.51
N HIS A 54 -4.86 10.91 -15.90
CA HIS A 54 -5.59 12.10 -15.47
C HIS A 54 -6.00 12.01 -14.00
N ILE A 55 -6.44 10.83 -13.55
CA ILE A 55 -6.79 10.62 -12.13
C ILE A 55 -5.53 10.66 -11.26
N VAL A 56 -4.44 10.02 -11.72
CA VAL A 56 -3.14 10.07 -11.03
C VAL A 56 -2.66 11.51 -10.90
N ASN A 57 -2.68 12.30 -11.98
CA ASN A 57 -2.26 13.70 -11.93
C ASN A 57 -3.15 14.55 -11.01
N THR A 58 -4.47 14.36 -11.06
CA THR A 58 -5.40 15.07 -10.15
C THR A 58 -5.12 14.74 -8.69
N ASN A 59 -4.91 13.45 -8.37
CA ASN A 59 -4.58 13.00 -7.01
C ASN A 59 -3.26 13.60 -6.50
N ILE A 60 -2.26 13.75 -7.38
CA ILE A 60 -0.98 14.41 -7.06
C ILE A 60 -1.24 15.86 -6.69
N THR A 61 -1.97 16.60 -7.54
CA THR A 61 -2.20 18.03 -7.37
C THR A 61 -3.04 18.34 -6.13
N GLU A 62 -4.11 17.59 -5.87
CA GLU A 62 -5.06 17.90 -4.81
C GLU A 62 -4.62 17.40 -3.42
N VAL A 63 -4.18 16.14 -3.35
CA VAL A 63 -3.95 15.46 -2.06
C VAL A 63 -2.51 15.62 -1.59
N LYS A 64 -1.54 15.61 -2.52
CA LYS A 64 -0.12 15.56 -2.15
C LYS A 64 0.55 16.91 -2.00
N ILE A 65 0.09 17.94 -2.70
CA ILE A 65 0.61 19.30 -2.53
C ILE A 65 0.19 19.90 -1.18
N ASN A 66 -0.97 19.48 -0.68
CA ASN A 66 -1.43 19.82 0.66
C ASN A 66 -0.93 18.84 1.75
N SER A 67 -0.20 17.78 1.37
CA SER A 67 0.38 16.82 2.30
C SER A 67 1.50 17.49 3.11
N PRO A 68 1.64 17.19 4.42
CA PRO A 68 2.77 17.63 5.22
C PRO A 68 4.15 17.23 4.64
N ASP A 69 4.19 16.27 3.72
CA ASP A 69 5.43 15.84 3.03
C ASP A 69 6.02 16.92 2.10
N TYR A 70 5.20 17.84 1.58
CA TYR A 70 5.61 18.83 0.57
C TYR A 70 5.24 20.27 0.94
N LYS A 71 4.27 20.44 1.84
CA LYS A 71 3.80 21.75 2.29
C LYS A 71 4.94 22.56 2.90
N ASP A 72 5.16 23.77 2.39
CA ASP A 72 6.18 24.74 2.81
C ASP A 72 7.66 24.31 2.60
N ILE A 73 7.91 23.17 1.94
CA ILE A 73 9.27 22.62 1.71
C ILE A 73 9.69 22.75 0.24
N MET A 74 8.76 22.59 -0.71
CA MET A 74 9.05 22.56 -2.15
C MET A 74 8.03 23.37 -2.95
N SER A 75 8.42 23.86 -4.13
CA SER A 75 7.46 24.45 -5.06
C SER A 75 6.53 23.38 -5.67
N HIS A 76 5.40 23.83 -6.23
CA HIS A 76 4.40 22.96 -6.88
C HIS A 76 5.02 22.08 -7.99
N GLU A 77 5.89 22.67 -8.82
CA GLU A 77 6.57 21.97 -9.91
C GLU A 77 7.57 20.92 -9.41
N GLU A 78 8.36 21.25 -8.38
CA GLU A 78 9.32 20.33 -7.80
C GLU A 78 8.64 19.16 -7.08
N ALA A 79 7.57 19.41 -6.34
CA ALA A 79 6.77 18.37 -5.69
C ALA A 79 6.15 17.40 -6.71
N THR A 80 5.62 17.95 -7.82
CA THR A 80 5.07 17.14 -8.92
C THR A 80 6.16 16.27 -9.56
N ALA A 81 7.32 16.84 -9.87
CA ALA A 81 8.43 16.11 -10.47
C ALA A 81 9.00 15.02 -9.54
N ASP A 82 9.11 15.29 -8.23
CA ASP A 82 9.52 14.26 -7.26
C ASP A 82 8.52 13.12 -7.19
N PHE A 83 7.23 13.43 -7.16
CA PHE A 83 6.18 12.42 -7.07
C PHE A 83 6.11 11.54 -8.32
N LEU A 84 6.19 12.13 -9.52
CA LEU A 84 6.27 11.37 -10.77
C LEU A 84 7.48 10.44 -10.77
N ARG A 85 8.64 10.90 -10.29
CA ARG A 85 9.84 10.07 -10.15
C ARG A 85 9.63 8.92 -9.18
N ARG A 86 8.92 9.16 -8.07
CA ARG A 86 8.55 8.09 -7.12
C ARG A 86 7.63 7.06 -7.77
N ILE A 87 6.60 7.49 -8.52
CA ILE A 87 5.71 6.57 -9.25
C ILE A 87 6.53 5.70 -10.22
N GLU A 88 7.40 6.30 -11.02
CA GLU A 88 8.26 5.57 -11.96
C GLU A 88 9.14 4.54 -11.25
N ASN A 89 9.77 4.92 -10.13
CA ASN A 89 10.56 3.98 -9.33
C ASN A 89 9.72 2.81 -8.80
N TYR A 90 8.48 3.06 -8.36
CA TYR A 90 7.58 2.00 -7.92
C TYR A 90 7.15 1.09 -9.07
N LYS A 91 6.88 1.64 -10.27
CA LYS A 91 6.55 0.84 -11.46
C LYS A 91 7.65 -0.15 -11.82
N LEU A 92 8.93 0.22 -11.67
CA LEU A 92 10.06 -0.67 -11.96
C LEU A 92 10.12 -1.93 -11.09
N GLN A 93 9.57 -1.86 -9.87
CA GLN A 93 9.59 -2.96 -8.90
C GLN A 93 8.18 -3.50 -8.63
N TYR A 94 7.18 -3.04 -9.38
CA TYR A 94 5.79 -3.37 -9.08
C TYR A 94 5.48 -4.80 -9.52
N GLU A 95 5.10 -5.60 -8.53
CA GLU A 95 4.64 -6.97 -8.69
C GLU A 95 3.16 -7.04 -8.28
N PRO A 96 2.23 -6.85 -9.24
CA PRO A 96 0.80 -6.87 -8.94
C PRO A 96 0.39 -8.21 -8.33
N LEU A 97 -0.65 -8.21 -7.49
CA LEU A 97 -1.24 -9.46 -7.01
C LEU A 97 -1.73 -10.30 -8.20
N ASP A 98 -1.57 -11.61 -8.15
CA ASP A 98 -1.96 -12.46 -9.27
C ASP A 98 -2.66 -13.72 -8.77
N GLU A 99 -3.76 -14.11 -9.41
CA GLU A 99 -4.58 -15.24 -8.95
C GLU A 99 -3.84 -16.58 -9.03
N HIS A 100 -2.86 -16.71 -9.92
CA HIS A 100 -2.07 -17.93 -10.08
C HIS A 100 -0.83 -17.90 -9.17
N LEU A 101 -0.09 -16.79 -9.17
CA LEU A 101 1.17 -16.66 -8.41
C LEU A 101 0.92 -16.44 -6.90
N ASP A 102 -0.17 -15.78 -6.55
CA ASP A 102 -0.55 -15.43 -5.18
C ASP A 102 -1.81 -16.20 -4.71
N SER A 103 -2.00 -17.41 -5.24
CA SER A 103 -3.16 -18.28 -4.96
C SER A 103 -3.36 -18.65 -3.48
N ASP A 104 -2.34 -18.49 -2.64
CA ASP A 104 -2.41 -18.71 -1.18
C ASP A 104 -2.82 -17.47 -0.38
N LEU A 105 -3.05 -16.34 -1.05
CA LEU A 105 -3.43 -15.06 -0.45
C LEU A 105 -4.93 -14.78 -0.65
N SER A 106 -5.54 -14.11 0.33
CA SER A 106 -6.89 -13.54 0.18
C SER A 106 -6.76 -12.07 -0.20
N PHE A 107 -7.32 -11.69 -1.35
CA PHE A 107 -7.24 -10.31 -1.82
C PHE A 107 -8.42 -9.88 -2.67
N ILE A 108 -8.58 -8.57 -2.79
CA ILE A 108 -9.43 -7.91 -3.80
C ILE A 108 -8.58 -6.91 -4.58
N LYS A 109 -8.86 -6.80 -5.89
CA LYS A 109 -8.36 -5.74 -6.74
C LYS A 109 -9.48 -4.77 -7.07
N VAL A 110 -9.24 -3.49 -6.83
CA VAL A 110 -10.12 -2.40 -7.23
C VAL A 110 -9.47 -1.72 -8.42
N ILE A 111 -10.08 -1.84 -9.60
CA ILE A 111 -9.58 -1.28 -10.86
C ILE A 111 -10.40 -0.03 -11.19
N SER A 112 -9.75 1.01 -11.75
CA SER A 112 -10.37 2.28 -12.17
C SER A 112 -10.83 3.17 -11.02
N CYS A 113 -9.92 3.36 -10.06
CA CYS A 113 -10.08 4.30 -8.94
C CYS A 113 -9.76 5.72 -9.38
#